data_AF-A0A2K3LZL2-F1
#
_entry.id   AF-A0A2K3LZL2-F1
#
_cell.length_a   1.000
_cell.length_b   1.000
_cell.length_c   1.000
_cell.angle_alpha   90.00
_cell.angle_beta   90.00
_cell.angle_gamma   90.00
#
_symmetry.space_group_name_H-M   'P 1'
#
loop_
_entity.id
_entity.type
_entity.pdbx_description
1 polymer ?
#
loop_
_entity_poly.entity_id
_entity_poly.type
_entity_poly.pdbx_seq_one_letter_code
_entity_poly.pdbx_strand_id
1 'polypeptide(L)'
;DHISNINYPSIAISKFTGKEIVNVSRTVTNIGEEDETVYSAIVDAPNGVKVQLIPEKLQFTKSSKTIIGARYYADGDDDGSKTVRDNKGHGTHTASTAAGNVVNGASYYGLANGTAKGGSPESRLAIYKVCSATCSGSSILAAFDDAISDGVDVLSVSLGSSTELERDLTTDVIAIGSFHAVQHGILVVCSAGNDGPQPSSVTNDVPWILTVGATTIDRSLQSNIVLGNNK
;
A
#
# COMPACT_ATOMS: atom_id res chain seq x y z
N ASP A 1 -28.02 1.02 18.31
CA ASP A 1 -26.83 0.42 18.94
C ASP A 1 -25.60 1.31 18.78
N HIS A 2 -25.25 2.06 19.85
CA HIS A 2 -24.22 3.11 19.83
C HIS A 2 -22.96 2.73 20.64
N ILE A 3 -22.50 1.47 20.56
CA ILE A 3 -21.35 1.00 21.37
C ILE A 3 -20.23 0.38 20.49
N SER A 4 -20.18 0.68 19.20
CA SER A 4 -19.19 0.12 18.27
C SER A 4 -17.85 0.88 18.21
N ASN A 5 -17.67 2.00 18.91
CA ASN A 5 -16.47 2.84 18.83
C ASN A 5 -15.81 3.11 20.19
N ILE A 6 -15.51 2.06 20.97
CA ILE A 6 -14.71 2.23 22.18
C ILE A 6 -13.44 1.38 22.08
N ASN A 7 -12.35 2.03 21.69
CA ASN A 7 -11.00 1.51 21.90
C ASN A 7 -10.65 1.77 23.38
N TYR A 8 -10.63 0.73 24.21
CA TYR A 8 -10.25 0.81 25.63
C TYR A 8 -8.81 0.26 25.81
N PRO A 9 -7.76 1.03 25.44
CA PRO A 9 -6.40 0.61 25.77
C PRO A 9 -6.23 0.66 27.29
N SER A 10 -6.00 -0.49 27.92
CA SER A 10 -5.65 -0.58 29.34
C SER A 10 -4.16 -0.85 29.52
N ILE A 11 -3.58 -0.26 30.57
CA ILE A 11 -2.19 -0.48 30.98
C ILE A 11 -2.22 -1.01 32.40
N ALA A 12 -1.65 -2.21 32.60
CA ALA A 12 -1.47 -2.79 33.92
C ALA A 12 -0.02 -2.61 34.37
N ILE A 13 0.17 -2.02 35.55
CA ILE A 13 1.50 -1.90 36.19
C ILE A 13 1.58 -2.97 37.28
N SER A 14 2.33 -4.03 37.02
CA SER A 14 2.56 -5.08 38.01
C SER A 14 3.51 -4.60 39.11
N LYS A 15 3.29 -5.03 40.36
CA LYS A 15 4.17 -4.76 41.51
C LYS A 15 4.33 -3.27 41.88
N PHE A 16 3.31 -2.44 41.62
CA PHE A 16 3.34 -1.04 42.06
C PHE A 16 3.26 -0.97 43.59
N THR A 17 4.38 -0.65 44.24
CA THR A 17 4.48 -0.53 45.71
C THR A 17 4.18 0.88 46.21
N GLY A 18 3.90 1.84 45.30
CA GLY A 18 3.66 3.25 45.62
C GLY A 18 4.91 4.04 46.04
N LYS A 19 6.09 3.40 46.05
CA LYS A 19 7.34 4.00 46.51
C LYS A 19 8.33 4.35 45.39
N GLU A 20 8.08 3.83 44.19
CA GLU A 20 8.97 3.97 43.04
C GLU A 20 8.22 4.56 41.84
N ILE A 21 8.95 5.30 41.03
CA ILE A 21 8.45 5.86 39.77
C ILE A 21 8.48 4.74 38.72
N VAL A 22 7.34 4.49 38.06
CA VAL A 22 7.25 3.54 36.95
C VAL A 22 7.01 4.30 35.66
N ASN A 23 7.96 4.21 34.72
CA ASN A 23 7.82 4.80 33.39
C ASN A 23 7.19 3.79 32.43
N VAL A 24 6.14 4.21 31.74
CA VAL A 24 5.47 3.40 30.71
C VAL A 24 5.44 4.19 29.41
N SER A 25 6.03 3.63 28.35
CA SER A 25 6.01 4.22 27.01
C SER A 25 5.05 3.44 26.11
N ARG A 26 4.26 4.17 25.33
CA ARG A 26 3.35 3.61 24.31
C ARG A 26 3.40 4.46 23.06
N THR A 27 3.20 3.79 21.93
CA THR A 27 2.97 4.41 20.63
C THR A 27 1.48 4.38 20.34
N VAL A 28 0.96 5.48 19.82
CA VAL A 28 -0.45 5.62 19.44
C VAL A 28 -0.52 6.05 17.97
N THR A 29 -1.56 5.59 17.28
CA THR A 29 -1.83 5.91 15.88
C THR A 29 -3.15 6.66 15.80
N ASN A 30 -3.18 7.79 15.07
CA ASN A 30 -4.42 8.49 14.77
C ASN A 30 -5.26 7.64 13.80
N ILE A 31 -6.50 7.34 14.20
CA ILE A 31 -7.48 6.60 13.38
C ILE A 31 -8.70 7.46 13.03
N GLY A 32 -8.65 8.77 13.34
CA GLY A 32 -9.68 9.74 12.98
C GLY A 32 -9.60 10.12 11.50
N GLU A 33 -10.68 10.71 10.98
CA GLU A 33 -10.77 11.15 9.58
C GLU A 33 -9.88 12.36 9.27
N GLU A 34 -9.45 13.10 10.31
CA GLU A 34 -8.61 14.28 10.18
C GLU A 34 -7.12 13.91 10.30
N ASP A 35 -6.35 14.21 9.25
CA ASP A 35 -4.90 13.99 9.16
C ASP A 35 -4.09 14.81 10.19
N GLU A 36 -4.67 15.90 10.69
CA GLU A 36 -4.06 16.82 11.66
C GLU A 36 -4.96 16.95 12.87
N THR A 37 -4.56 16.35 13.97
CA THR A 37 -5.35 16.35 15.21
C THR A 37 -4.46 16.53 16.42
N VAL A 38 -4.97 17.26 17.40
CA VAL A 38 -4.31 17.43 18.69
C VAL A 38 -5.18 16.77 19.76
N TYR A 39 -4.66 15.70 20.35
CA TYR A 39 -5.29 15.05 21.49
C TYR A 39 -4.66 15.57 22.78
N SER A 40 -5.51 16.04 23.69
CA SER A 40 -5.11 16.36 25.06
C SER A 40 -5.63 15.26 25.98
N ALA A 41 -4.73 14.65 26.75
CA ALA A 41 -5.12 13.62 27.69
C ALA A 41 -5.64 14.25 28.99
N ILE A 42 -6.69 13.66 29.56
CA ILE A 42 -7.18 14.00 30.89
C ILE A 42 -6.72 12.90 31.85
N VAL A 43 -6.08 13.30 32.95
CA VAL A 43 -5.59 12.39 33.98
C VAL A 43 -6.51 12.46 35.19
N ASP A 44 -7.17 11.36 35.49
CA ASP A 44 -7.88 11.16 36.76
C ASP A 44 -7.11 10.11 37.59
N ALA A 45 -6.32 10.59 38.55
CA ALA A 45 -5.41 9.76 39.31
C ALA A 45 -6.04 9.31 40.65
N PRO A 46 -5.95 8.03 41.03
CA PRO A 46 -6.39 7.56 42.33
C PRO A 46 -5.64 8.25 43.49
N ASN A 47 -6.31 8.34 44.64
CA ASN A 47 -5.71 8.90 45.86
C ASN A 47 -4.36 8.23 46.20
N GLY A 48 -3.32 9.05 46.37
CA GLY A 48 -1.97 8.58 46.69
C GLY A 48 -1.10 8.23 45.48
N VAL A 49 -1.60 8.37 44.25
CA VAL A 49 -0.84 8.13 43.01
C VAL A 49 -0.69 9.45 42.25
N LYS A 50 0.53 9.80 41.86
CA LYS A 50 0.80 10.92 40.95
C LYS A 50 1.09 10.36 39.56
N VAL A 51 0.27 10.73 38.58
CA VAL A 51 0.45 10.37 37.17
C VAL A 51 0.92 11.60 36.41
N GLN A 52 1.98 11.44 35.62
CA GLN A 52 2.50 12.48 34.74
C GLN A 52 2.55 11.94 33.31
N LEU A 53 2.03 12.72 32.36
CA LEU A 53 2.06 12.39 30.94
C LEU A 53 3.09 13.26 30.23
N ILE A 54 3.94 12.63 29.42
CA ILE A 54 4.94 13.31 28.60
C ILE A 54 4.89 12.68 27.20
N PRO A 55 4.48 13.42 26.15
CA PRO A 55 3.98 14.80 26.18
C PRO A 55 2.54 14.90 26.75
N GLU A 56 2.16 16.07 27.27
CA GLU A 56 0.79 16.34 27.75
C GLU A 56 -0.23 16.44 26.60
N LYS A 57 0.25 16.79 25.41
CA LYS A 57 -0.53 16.83 24.17
C LYS A 57 0.13 15.94 23.14
N LEU A 58 -0.68 15.08 22.52
CA LEU A 58 -0.29 14.30 21.37
C LEU A 58 -0.75 15.06 20.13
N GLN A 59 0.20 15.66 19.43
CA GLN A 59 -0.04 16.35 18.18
C GLN A 59 0.29 15.41 17.03
N PHE A 60 -0.73 14.99 16.30
CA PHE A 60 -0.59 14.38 14.99
C PHE A 60 -0.52 15.51 13.97
N THR A 61 0.66 15.69 13.38
CA THR A 61 0.85 16.59 12.25
C THR A 61 0.75 15.79 10.96
N LYS A 62 0.25 16.42 9.89
CA LYS A 62 0.35 15.87 8.54
C LYS A 62 1.82 15.76 8.21
N SER A 63 2.36 14.56 8.29
CA SER A 63 3.79 14.35 8.17
C SER A 63 4.08 12.97 7.62
N SER A 64 4.00 12.84 6.29
CA SER A 64 5.01 12.06 5.58
C SER A 64 5.11 12.50 4.13
N LYS A 65 6.34 12.53 3.60
CA LYS A 65 6.53 12.22 2.19
C LYS A 65 6.00 10.80 2.02
N THR A 66 4.86 10.64 1.34
CA THR A 66 4.31 9.31 1.07
C THR A 66 5.36 8.43 0.38
N ILE A 67 6.15 9.01 -0.53
CA ILE A 67 7.30 8.32 -1.13
C ILE A 67 8.56 8.58 -0.30
N ILE A 68 9.10 7.50 0.28
CA ILE A 68 10.31 7.53 1.13
C ILE A 68 11.55 6.99 0.41
N GLY A 69 11.37 6.25 -0.68
CA GLY A 69 12.44 5.72 -1.51
C GLY A 69 11.97 5.62 -2.96
N ALA A 70 12.89 5.86 -3.91
CA ALA A 70 12.62 5.68 -5.32
C ALA A 70 13.90 5.24 -6.04
N ARG A 71 13.84 4.11 -6.72
CA ARG A 71 14.93 3.52 -7.50
C ARG A 71 14.45 3.22 -8.91
N TYR A 72 15.36 3.33 -9.86
CA TYR A 72 15.12 3.07 -11.26
C TYR A 72 16.17 2.07 -11.74
N TYR A 73 15.72 1.07 -12.47
CA TYR A 73 16.55 -0.01 -13.00
C TYR A 73 16.56 0.14 -14.51
N ALA A 74 17.72 0.56 -15.03
CA ALA A 74 17.93 0.71 -16.46
C ALA A 74 18.13 -0.65 -17.11
N ASP A 75 17.49 -0.86 -18.25
CA ASP A 75 17.85 -1.91 -19.19
C ASP A 75 18.24 -1.31 -20.55
N GLY A 76 18.69 -2.19 -21.46
CA GLY A 76 19.17 -1.79 -22.79
C GLY A 76 18.11 -1.11 -23.68
N ASP A 77 16.84 -1.15 -23.28
CA ASP A 77 15.67 -0.58 -23.97
C ASP A 77 15.12 0.68 -23.25
N ASP A 78 16.00 1.45 -22.60
CA ASP A 78 15.62 2.67 -21.91
C ASP A 78 15.00 3.71 -22.87
N ASP A 79 13.93 4.36 -22.40
CA ASP A 79 13.24 5.52 -23.03
C ASP A 79 14.12 6.79 -23.02
N GLY A 80 15.43 6.65 -22.79
CA GLY A 80 16.40 7.74 -22.64
C GLY A 80 16.19 8.64 -21.41
N SER A 81 15.12 8.39 -20.64
CA SER A 81 14.67 9.25 -19.54
C SER A 81 15.49 9.03 -18.24
N LYS A 82 16.14 7.85 -18.07
CA LYS A 82 17.01 7.49 -16.94
C LYS A 82 16.52 7.99 -15.57
N THR A 83 15.23 7.81 -15.30
CA THR A 83 14.55 8.44 -14.15
C THR A 83 13.48 7.53 -13.58
N VAL A 84 13.26 7.69 -12.28
CA VAL A 84 12.17 7.08 -11.49
C VAL A 84 10.79 7.59 -11.89
N ARG A 85 10.71 8.68 -12.67
CA ARG A 85 9.44 9.29 -13.06
C ARG A 85 8.62 8.34 -13.95
N ASP A 86 7.35 8.18 -13.60
CA ASP A 86 6.38 7.42 -14.39
C ASP A 86 5.83 8.29 -15.52
N ASN A 87 6.11 7.90 -16.77
CA ASN A 87 5.63 8.57 -17.98
C ASN A 87 4.46 7.80 -18.65
N LYS A 88 4.09 6.62 -18.13
CA LYS A 88 2.99 5.79 -18.65
C LYS A 88 1.72 5.92 -17.81
N GLY A 89 1.87 6.05 -16.50
CA GLY A 89 0.78 6.20 -15.52
C GLY A 89 0.41 4.93 -14.77
N HIS A 90 0.82 3.74 -15.23
CA HIS A 90 0.48 2.46 -14.60
C HIS A 90 1.02 2.36 -13.16
N GLY A 91 2.28 2.77 -12.94
CA GLY A 91 2.90 2.77 -11.61
C GLY A 91 2.23 3.77 -10.67
N THR A 92 1.89 4.96 -11.18
CA THR A 92 1.18 6.00 -10.42
C THR A 92 -0.23 5.55 -10.02
N HIS A 93 -0.96 4.91 -10.94
CA HIS A 93 -2.31 4.39 -10.68
C HIS A 93 -2.31 3.27 -9.63
N THR A 94 -1.39 2.30 -9.76
CA THR A 94 -1.28 1.17 -8.82
C THR A 94 -0.83 1.64 -7.43
N ALA A 95 0.19 2.50 -7.36
CA ALA A 95 0.69 3.05 -6.11
C ALA A 95 -0.37 3.88 -5.37
N SER A 96 -1.13 4.72 -6.09
CA SER A 96 -2.22 5.50 -5.49
C SER A 96 -3.42 4.65 -5.07
N THR A 97 -3.68 3.53 -5.73
CA THR A 97 -4.72 2.58 -5.30
C THR A 97 -4.32 1.88 -3.99
N ALA A 98 -3.04 1.54 -3.82
CA ALA A 98 -2.56 0.89 -2.60
C ALA A 98 -2.45 1.87 -1.42
N ALA A 99 -1.76 3.00 -1.60
CA ALA A 99 -1.40 3.92 -0.52
C ALA A 99 -1.53 5.40 -0.91
N GLY A 100 -2.42 5.72 -1.86
CA GLY A 100 -2.69 7.11 -2.23
C GLY A 100 -3.28 7.89 -1.05
N ASN A 101 -2.77 9.11 -0.87
CA ASN A 101 -3.32 10.04 0.11
C ASN A 101 -4.76 10.45 -0.27
N VAL A 102 -5.51 10.99 0.68
CA VAL A 102 -6.87 11.48 0.49
C VAL A 102 -6.88 12.69 -0.45
N VAL A 103 -7.56 12.57 -1.58
CA VAL A 103 -7.73 13.62 -2.58
C VAL A 103 -9.21 13.89 -2.80
N ASN A 104 -9.68 15.05 -2.35
CA ASN A 104 -11.07 15.50 -2.52
C ASN A 104 -11.31 16.02 -3.94
N GLY A 105 -12.52 15.77 -4.48
CA GLY A 105 -12.92 16.24 -5.82
C GLY A 105 -12.21 15.54 -6.97
N ALA A 106 -11.68 14.34 -6.73
CA ALA A 106 -11.06 13.52 -7.76
C ALA A 106 -12.13 13.07 -8.77
N SER A 107 -11.85 13.25 -10.06
CA SER A 107 -12.73 12.83 -11.14
C SER A 107 -11.93 12.62 -12.43
N TYR A 108 -12.49 11.87 -13.37
CA TYR A 108 -11.98 11.74 -14.73
C TYR A 108 -12.90 12.50 -15.69
N TYR A 109 -12.56 13.75 -16.02
CA TYR A 109 -13.43 14.65 -16.80
C TYR A 109 -14.85 14.78 -16.21
N GLY A 110 -14.97 14.82 -14.87
CA GLY A 110 -16.25 14.86 -14.16
C GLY A 110 -16.90 13.49 -13.91
N LEU A 111 -16.40 12.41 -14.53
CA LEU A 111 -16.82 11.04 -14.24
C LEU A 111 -16.27 10.59 -12.89
N ALA A 112 -17.03 9.73 -12.20
CA ALA A 112 -16.64 9.12 -10.93
C ALA A 112 -16.22 10.13 -9.85
N ASN A 113 -16.84 11.32 -9.83
CA ASN A 113 -16.53 12.39 -8.89
C ASN A 113 -16.68 11.94 -7.43
N GLY A 114 -15.68 12.21 -6.60
CA GLY A 114 -15.68 11.92 -5.18
C GLY A 114 -14.33 12.15 -4.53
N THR A 115 -14.08 11.47 -3.41
CA THR A 115 -12.78 11.47 -2.75
C THR A 115 -12.03 10.21 -3.13
N ALA A 116 -10.86 10.36 -3.75
CA ALA A 116 -9.94 9.25 -4.02
C ALA A 116 -9.03 9.02 -2.82
N LYS A 117 -8.83 7.76 -2.43
CA LYS A 117 -7.86 7.36 -1.41
C LYS A 117 -7.39 5.92 -1.67
N GLY A 118 -6.18 5.60 -1.25
CA GLY A 118 -5.68 4.23 -1.30
C GLY A 118 -6.29 3.34 -0.22
N GLY A 119 -6.00 2.04 -0.29
CA GLY A 119 -6.35 1.08 0.75
C GLY A 119 -5.73 1.39 2.11
N SER A 120 -4.51 1.93 2.12
CA SER A 120 -3.79 2.38 3.32
C SER A 120 -3.12 3.74 3.09
N PRO A 121 -3.84 4.87 3.22
CA PRO A 121 -3.33 6.22 2.94
C PRO A 121 -2.13 6.65 3.80
N GLU A 122 -1.99 6.07 5.01
CA GLU A 122 -0.90 6.35 5.95
C GLU A 122 0.36 5.52 5.68
N SER A 123 0.31 4.56 4.75
CA SER A 123 1.47 3.74 4.38
C SER A 123 2.50 4.57 3.62
N ARG A 124 3.77 4.21 3.82
CA ARG A 124 4.89 4.77 3.06
C ARG A 124 5.12 3.93 1.81
N LEU A 125 5.57 4.57 0.74
CA LEU A 125 5.87 3.99 -0.56
C LEU A 125 7.38 4.02 -0.80
N ALA A 126 7.92 2.85 -1.16
CA ALA A 126 9.20 2.72 -1.83
C ALA A 126 8.93 2.31 -3.28
N ILE A 127 9.42 3.09 -4.24
CA ILE A 127 9.12 2.90 -5.66
C ILE A 127 10.30 2.26 -6.36
N TYR A 128 10.06 1.13 -7.01
CA TYR A 128 11.07 0.40 -7.78
C TYR A 128 10.63 0.35 -9.25
N LYS A 129 11.11 1.29 -10.06
CA LYS A 129 10.74 1.37 -11.48
C LYS A 129 11.58 0.40 -12.29
N VAL A 130 10.96 -0.72 -12.65
CA VAL A 130 11.56 -1.82 -13.44
C VAL A 130 11.09 -1.86 -14.89
N CYS A 131 10.09 -1.05 -15.24
CA CYS A 131 9.50 -1.02 -16.57
C CYS A 131 9.73 0.33 -17.25
N SER A 132 10.13 0.27 -18.52
CA SER A 132 10.26 1.37 -19.46
C SER A 132 9.33 1.11 -20.66
N ALA A 133 9.88 0.88 -21.85
CA ALA A 133 9.17 0.28 -22.98
C ALA A 133 8.75 -1.16 -22.64
N THR A 134 9.69 -1.93 -22.08
CA THR A 134 9.54 -3.33 -21.63
C THR A 134 9.87 -3.43 -20.13
N CYS A 135 9.74 -4.62 -19.56
CA CYS A 135 10.15 -4.91 -18.19
C CYS A 135 11.14 -6.08 -18.23
N SER A 136 12.44 -5.80 -18.25
CA SER A 136 13.43 -6.87 -18.28
C SER A 136 13.48 -7.66 -16.98
N GLY A 137 13.68 -8.98 -17.09
CA GLY A 137 13.78 -9.85 -15.92
C GLY A 137 14.93 -9.49 -14.98
N SER A 138 16.04 -8.98 -15.51
CA SER A 138 17.18 -8.48 -14.71
C SER A 138 16.79 -7.27 -13.85
N SER A 139 16.01 -6.33 -14.39
CA SER A 139 15.53 -5.16 -13.64
C SER A 139 14.54 -5.58 -12.55
N ILE A 140 13.67 -6.56 -12.84
CA ILE A 140 12.72 -7.13 -11.88
C ILE A 140 13.47 -7.78 -10.71
N LEU A 141 14.45 -8.65 -10.98
CA LEU A 141 15.23 -9.31 -9.93
C LEU A 141 16.05 -8.33 -9.10
N ALA A 142 16.68 -7.33 -9.74
CA ALA A 142 17.43 -6.29 -9.03
C ALA A 142 16.53 -5.46 -8.10
N ALA A 143 15.30 -5.18 -8.52
CA ALA A 143 14.32 -4.50 -7.67
C ALA A 143 13.84 -5.35 -6.49
N PHE A 144 13.65 -6.66 -6.68
CA PHE A 144 13.34 -7.56 -5.57
C PHE A 144 14.48 -7.58 -4.55
N ASP A 145 15.72 -7.72 -5.00
CA ASP A 145 16.90 -7.73 -4.13
C ASP A 145 17.02 -6.45 -3.29
N ASP A 146 16.92 -5.29 -3.95
CA ASP A 146 16.95 -3.99 -3.29
C ASP A 146 15.74 -3.80 -2.35
N ALA A 147 14.54 -4.23 -2.73
CA ALA A 147 13.35 -4.10 -1.86
C ALA A 147 13.45 -4.96 -0.60
N ILE A 148 13.99 -6.18 -0.73
CA ILE A 148 14.28 -7.06 0.40
C ILE A 148 15.33 -6.41 1.30
N SER A 149 16.42 -5.89 0.72
CA SER A 149 17.48 -5.22 1.47
C SER A 149 17.02 -3.92 2.14
N ASP A 150 16.12 -3.18 1.50
CA ASP A 150 15.53 -1.94 2.04
C ASP A 150 14.52 -2.25 3.16
N GLY A 151 14.10 -3.50 3.33
CA GLY A 151 13.24 -3.97 4.41
C GLY A 151 11.78 -3.55 4.25
N VAL A 152 11.24 -3.61 3.03
CA VAL A 152 9.81 -3.34 2.79
C VAL A 152 8.91 -4.38 3.45
N ASP A 153 7.73 -3.99 3.92
CA ASP A 153 6.81 -4.91 4.60
C ASP A 153 5.96 -5.75 3.63
N VAL A 154 5.57 -5.16 2.49
CA VAL A 154 4.71 -5.78 1.46
C VAL A 154 5.16 -5.31 0.08
N LEU A 155 5.18 -6.22 -0.89
CA LEU A 155 5.42 -5.94 -2.30
C LEU A 155 4.12 -6.04 -3.10
N SER A 156 3.76 -4.97 -3.80
CA SER A 156 2.63 -4.92 -4.73
C SER A 156 3.16 -4.92 -6.16
N VAL A 157 3.03 -6.05 -6.86
CA VAL A 157 3.67 -6.29 -8.17
C VAL A 157 2.60 -6.55 -9.22
N SER A 158 2.16 -5.49 -9.89
CA SER A 158 1.21 -5.57 -11.02
C SER A 158 1.93 -5.87 -12.33
N LEU A 159 2.68 -6.97 -12.38
CA LEU A 159 3.43 -7.48 -13.53
C LEU A 159 3.15 -8.97 -13.69
N GLY A 160 3.38 -9.51 -14.87
CA GLY A 160 3.25 -10.94 -15.16
C GLY A 160 3.82 -11.25 -16.53
N SER A 161 4.22 -12.51 -16.73
CA SER A 161 4.58 -13.04 -18.04
C SER A 161 3.34 -13.58 -18.76
N SER A 162 3.36 -13.55 -20.09
CA SER A 162 2.31 -14.14 -20.93
C SER A 162 2.23 -15.65 -20.69
N THR A 163 1.01 -16.17 -20.59
CA THR A 163 0.71 -17.56 -20.20
C THR A 163 1.26 -18.64 -21.15
N GLU A 164 1.70 -18.26 -22.34
CA GLU A 164 2.18 -19.20 -23.37
C GLU A 164 3.63 -19.68 -23.16
N LEU A 165 4.43 -18.99 -22.33
CA LEU A 165 5.88 -19.23 -22.34
C LEU A 165 6.48 -19.85 -21.08
N GLU A 166 5.99 -19.66 -19.86
CA GLU A 166 6.78 -20.07 -18.68
C GLU A 166 5.95 -20.70 -17.56
N ARG A 167 6.04 -22.04 -17.46
CA ARG A 167 5.72 -22.82 -16.24
C ARG A 167 6.99 -23.31 -15.54
N ASP A 168 8.17 -22.91 -16.03
CA ASP A 168 9.43 -23.25 -15.38
C ASP A 168 9.73 -22.23 -14.29
N LEU A 169 9.57 -22.66 -13.03
CA LEU A 169 9.87 -21.85 -11.85
C LEU A 169 11.34 -21.42 -11.78
N THR A 170 12.23 -22.06 -12.54
CA THR A 170 13.65 -21.71 -12.59
C THR A 170 13.96 -20.56 -13.56
N THR A 171 13.01 -20.18 -14.42
CA THR A 171 13.14 -19.04 -15.34
C THR A 171 12.19 -17.90 -15.00
N ASP A 172 11.09 -18.18 -14.29
CA ASP A 172 10.14 -17.16 -13.85
C ASP A 172 10.78 -16.22 -12.79
N VAL A 173 11.18 -15.05 -13.26
CA VAL A 173 11.82 -14.00 -12.45
C VAL A 173 10.93 -13.46 -11.33
N ILE A 174 9.61 -13.44 -11.51
CA ILE A 174 8.68 -13.01 -10.45
C ILE A 174 8.56 -14.11 -9.40
N ALA A 175 8.46 -15.37 -9.83
CA ALA A 175 8.47 -16.51 -8.91
C ALA A 175 9.75 -16.57 -8.07
N ILE A 176 10.92 -16.40 -8.69
CA ILE A 176 12.23 -16.41 -8.00
C ILE A 176 12.35 -15.22 -7.03
N GLY A 177 12.09 -14.00 -7.50
CA GLY A 177 12.20 -12.80 -6.66
C GLY A 177 11.22 -12.84 -5.48
N SER A 178 9.98 -13.27 -5.73
CA SER A 178 8.96 -13.40 -4.68
C SER A 178 9.28 -14.50 -3.67
N PHE A 179 9.89 -15.61 -4.09
CA PHE A 179 10.31 -16.67 -3.18
C PHE A 179 11.30 -16.13 -2.14
N HIS A 180 12.31 -15.38 -2.58
CA HIS A 180 13.26 -14.74 -1.68
C HIS A 180 12.61 -13.68 -0.79
N ALA A 181 11.67 -12.88 -1.30
CA ALA A 181 10.95 -11.92 -0.48
C ALA A 181 10.16 -12.60 0.65
N VAL A 182 9.43 -13.67 0.34
CA VAL A 182 8.64 -14.43 1.32
C VAL A 182 9.54 -15.13 2.34
N GLN A 183 10.71 -15.63 1.94
CA GLN A 183 11.72 -16.16 2.88
C GLN A 183 12.19 -15.11 3.89
N HIS A 184 12.15 -13.83 3.52
CA HIS A 184 12.48 -12.69 4.38
C HIS A 184 11.26 -12.10 5.11
N GLY A 185 10.10 -12.79 5.07
CA GLY A 185 8.88 -12.36 5.77
C GLY A 185 8.09 -11.25 5.05
N ILE A 186 8.39 -11.00 3.78
CA ILE A 186 7.74 -9.96 2.96
C ILE A 186 6.63 -10.61 2.14
N LEU A 187 5.38 -10.17 2.34
CA LEU A 187 4.25 -10.64 1.54
C LEU A 187 4.33 -10.06 0.12
N VAL A 188 4.15 -10.91 -0.88
CA VAL A 188 4.12 -10.50 -2.29
C VAL A 188 2.71 -10.68 -2.86
N VAL A 189 2.16 -9.60 -3.41
CA VAL A 189 0.83 -9.55 -4.03
C VAL A 189 0.99 -9.29 -5.52
N CYS A 190 0.46 -10.19 -6.36
CA CYS A 190 0.54 -10.06 -7.81
C CYS A 190 -0.83 -10.16 -8.48
N SER A 191 -0.96 -9.61 -9.69
CA SER A 191 -2.15 -9.79 -10.51
C SER A 191 -2.21 -11.19 -11.15
N ALA A 192 -3.41 -11.71 -11.35
CA ALA A 192 -3.65 -13.00 -12.02
C ALA A 192 -3.48 -12.96 -13.55
N GLY A 193 -3.18 -11.79 -14.13
CA GLY A 193 -3.12 -11.58 -15.58
C GLY A 193 -4.47 -11.24 -16.21
N ASN A 194 -4.43 -10.86 -17.49
CA ASN A 194 -5.59 -10.38 -18.25
C ASN A 194 -5.93 -11.25 -19.47
N ASP A 195 -5.31 -12.43 -19.61
CA ASP A 195 -5.46 -13.32 -20.76
C ASP A 195 -6.67 -14.27 -20.66
N GLY A 196 -7.55 -14.03 -19.68
CA GLY A 196 -8.81 -14.75 -19.53
C GLY A 196 -9.76 -14.55 -20.73
N PRO A 197 -10.89 -15.29 -20.78
CA PRO A 197 -11.48 -16.08 -19.69
C PRO A 197 -11.21 -17.60 -19.78
N GLN A 198 -10.32 -18.04 -20.67
CA GLN A 198 -10.09 -19.46 -20.88
C GLN A 198 -9.43 -20.12 -19.66
N PRO A 199 -9.72 -21.41 -19.37
CA PRO A 199 -8.99 -22.14 -18.34
C PRO A 199 -7.47 -22.09 -18.57
N SER A 200 -6.71 -22.12 -17.47
CA SER A 200 -5.24 -22.09 -17.48
C SER A 200 -4.61 -20.79 -18.03
N SER A 201 -5.34 -19.67 -17.97
CA SER A 201 -4.87 -18.33 -18.36
C SER A 201 -4.37 -17.47 -17.19
N VAL A 202 -4.25 -18.03 -15.98
CA VAL A 202 -3.74 -17.30 -14.81
C VAL A 202 -2.21 -17.29 -14.85
N THR A 203 -1.62 -16.16 -14.50
CA THR A 203 -0.17 -16.00 -14.27
C THR A 203 0.11 -15.72 -12.79
N ASN A 204 1.38 -15.77 -12.38
CA ASN A 204 1.82 -15.63 -11.00
C ASN A 204 1.14 -16.63 -10.04
N ASP A 205 0.90 -17.88 -10.47
CA ASP A 205 0.13 -18.90 -9.76
C ASP A 205 0.96 -19.78 -8.80
N VAL A 206 2.09 -19.25 -8.31
CA VAL A 206 2.97 -19.96 -7.37
C VAL A 206 2.45 -19.90 -5.92
N PRO A 207 2.68 -20.94 -5.09
CA PRO A 207 2.03 -21.06 -3.78
C PRO A 207 2.36 -19.96 -2.75
N TRP A 208 3.45 -19.22 -2.95
CA TRP A 208 3.91 -18.17 -2.02
C TRP A 208 3.49 -16.76 -2.43
N ILE A 209 2.84 -16.58 -3.59
CA ILE A 209 2.29 -15.29 -4.02
C ILE A 209 0.81 -15.22 -3.69
N LEU A 210 0.35 -14.05 -3.21
CA LEU A 210 -1.08 -13.72 -3.18
C LEU A 210 -1.51 -13.24 -4.57
N THR A 211 -2.09 -14.15 -5.36
CA THR A 211 -2.54 -13.90 -6.73
C THR A 211 -3.96 -13.34 -6.77
N VAL A 212 -4.15 -12.16 -7.36
CA VAL A 212 -5.41 -11.39 -7.31
C VAL A 212 -6.08 -11.30 -8.68
N GLY A 213 -7.31 -11.81 -8.78
CA GLY A 213 -8.19 -11.63 -9.93
C GLY A 213 -8.98 -10.32 -9.90
N ALA A 214 -9.51 -9.91 -11.05
CA ALA A 214 -10.30 -8.69 -11.18
C ALA A 214 -11.81 -8.97 -11.23
N THR A 215 -12.59 -8.14 -10.55
CA THR A 215 -14.07 -8.16 -10.59
C THR A 215 -14.61 -6.76 -10.88
N THR A 216 -15.86 -6.68 -11.32
CA THR A 216 -16.58 -5.41 -11.47
C THR A 216 -17.10 -4.92 -10.12
N ILE A 217 -17.33 -3.61 -10.01
CA ILE A 217 -18.07 -2.98 -8.89
C ILE A 217 -19.48 -2.59 -9.34
N ASP A 218 -20.31 -2.15 -8.40
CA ASP A 218 -21.69 -1.69 -8.64
C ASP A 218 -21.78 -0.37 -9.42
N ARG A 219 -20.70 0.42 -9.43
CA ARG A 219 -20.61 1.67 -10.21
C ARG A 219 -20.58 1.40 -11.71
N SER A 220 -21.56 1.96 -12.42
CA SER A 220 -21.63 1.97 -13.88
C SER A 220 -21.38 3.37 -14.44
N LEU A 221 -20.52 3.48 -15.46
CA LEU A 221 -20.35 4.69 -16.26
C LEU A 221 -21.15 4.54 -17.55
N GLN A 222 -22.14 5.40 -17.78
CA GLN A 222 -23.04 5.31 -18.93
C GLN A 222 -22.76 6.45 -19.93
N SER A 223 -22.81 6.12 -21.21
CA SER A 223 -22.77 7.09 -22.31
C SER A 223 -24.11 7.06 -23.03
N ASN A 224 -24.94 8.08 -22.79
CA ASN A 224 -26.26 8.18 -23.40
C ASN A 224 -26.13 8.60 -24.87
N ILE A 225 -26.63 7.77 -25.77
CA ILE A 225 -26.67 8.04 -27.21
C ILE A 225 -28.12 8.30 -27.59
N VAL A 226 -28.43 9.51 -28.08
CA VAL A 226 -29.75 9.87 -28.60
C VAL A 226 -29.73 9.71 -30.11
N LEU A 227 -30.53 8.78 -30.64
CA LEU A 227 -30.66 8.57 -32.08
C LEU A 227 -31.67 9.57 -32.68
N GLY A 228 -31.43 9.97 -33.93
CA GLY A 228 -32.08 11.11 -34.61
C GLY A 228 -33.59 11.05 -34.84
N ASN A 229 -34.28 10.08 -34.24
CA ASN A 229 -35.70 9.86 -34.44
C ASN A 229 -36.54 10.40 -33.28
N ASN A 230 -35.94 10.97 -32.22
CA ASN A 230 -36.60 11.32 -30.95
C ASN A 230 -37.55 10.20 -30.44
N LYS A 231 -37.22 8.97 -30.79
CA LYS A 231 -37.75 7.70 -30.29
C LYS A 231 -36.55 6.86 -29.87
#